data_AF-A0A1A7BGQ1-F1
#
_entry.id   AF-A0A1A7BGQ1-F1
#
_cell.length_a   1.000
_cell.length_b   1.000
_cell.length_c   1.000
_cell.angle_alpha   90.00
_cell.angle_beta   90.00
_cell.angle_gamma   90.00
#
_symmetry.space_group_name_H-M   'P 1'
#
loop_
_entity.id
_entity.type
_entity.pdbx_description
1 polymer ?
#
loop_
_entity_poly.entity_id
_entity_poly.type
_entity_poly.pdbx_seq_one_letter_code
_entity_poly.pdbx_strand_id
1 'polypeptide(L)'
;MRGGLALAGWPWLACGAALLALAPAAALAQDIAPLGDPIEEALTTGPLLPEEVLRSSALTFPSILEAFEREAAARSDQLAADGAFDLMLKGEAYDRVTGTFSGGFAKAEARQPLRPLGAEVFGSYRVSDGRFPIYENINNTNQLGEVKVGALFSLLRNRDIDSRRFGIEDTRLAASQAQLDVMLVQLNVQHEALRAYWRWVAAGEEIRVFEELLEIAEARQVGLAREVSEGARPRIALTENEQNLLIRRSLLEEAKRNFLIAANSLGFYLRGSDGKMIVPTREMLPDQARMEAVAPVEELVATPVSEVIQRRPELQTFKLALERANNRVALRRNDLQPRLDASVELSRDFGAIGDGGPTFDSTDTVVGLTFTVPLQRREARGRLQRAEAELRETELRQRRIADQITTEVSNIIDNLSAALRIADLADAEVKQANTMVQAERTRFRLGAGEFFLVNAREEAAANAQVKAIRAKLAGRLAEASYNAATMNLDALGLE
;
A
#
# COMPACT_ATOMS: atom_id res chain seq x y z
N MET A 1 -60.54 -44.80 -15.58
CA MET A 1 -59.81 -46.06 -15.88
C MET A 1 -58.69 -45.73 -16.86
N ARG A 2 -57.57 -46.46 -16.73
CA ARG A 2 -56.21 -46.15 -17.20
C ARG A 2 -56.06 -45.79 -18.70
N GLY A 3 -55.13 -44.88 -18.96
CA GLY A 3 -54.46 -44.61 -20.24
C GLY A 3 -53.72 -43.28 -20.09
N GLY A 4 -52.44 -43.21 -19.73
CA GLY A 4 -51.30 -43.83 -20.39
C GLY A 4 -50.38 -42.67 -20.77
N LEU A 5 -49.49 -42.29 -19.85
CA LEU A 5 -48.41 -41.31 -20.09
C LEU A 5 -47.51 -41.85 -21.22
N ALA A 6 -47.52 -41.20 -22.37
CA ALA A 6 -46.55 -41.42 -23.43
C ALA A 6 -45.65 -40.17 -23.54
N LEU A 7 -44.56 -40.20 -22.77
CA LEU A 7 -43.34 -39.46 -23.07
C LEU A 7 -42.73 -40.11 -24.32
N ALA A 8 -43.11 -39.63 -25.50
CA ALA A 8 -42.31 -39.77 -26.71
C ALA A 8 -41.53 -38.45 -26.82
N GLY A 9 -40.22 -38.37 -26.60
CA GLY A 9 -39.21 -39.21 -27.23
C GLY A 9 -38.47 -38.28 -28.19
N TRP A 10 -37.56 -37.46 -27.67
CA TRP A 10 -36.52 -36.78 -28.42
C TRP A 10 -35.29 -37.71 -28.46
N PRO A 11 -35.13 -38.61 -29.46
CA PRO A 11 -33.81 -39.11 -29.76
C PRO A 11 -33.12 -38.06 -30.66
N TRP A 12 -31.80 -37.92 -30.53
CA TRP A 12 -30.92 -37.08 -31.37
C TRP A 12 -30.80 -35.59 -30.99
N LEU A 13 -30.28 -35.32 -29.79
CA LEU A 13 -29.48 -34.12 -29.49
C LEU A 13 -28.07 -34.55 -29.03
N ALA A 14 -27.38 -35.28 -29.90
CA ALA A 14 -25.97 -35.62 -29.73
C ALA A 14 -25.24 -35.26 -31.02
N CYS A 15 -24.88 -33.98 -31.18
CA CYS A 15 -23.93 -33.54 -32.19
C CYS A 15 -23.21 -32.26 -31.72
N GLY A 16 -21.95 -32.44 -31.29
CA GLY A 16 -20.84 -31.60 -31.75
C GLY A 16 -20.65 -30.22 -31.13
N ALA A 17 -20.49 -30.12 -29.81
CA ALA A 17 -19.75 -29.00 -29.22
C ALA A 17 -18.27 -29.40 -29.05
N ALA A 18 -17.52 -29.42 -30.17
CA ALA A 18 -16.06 -29.43 -30.12
C ALA A 18 -15.59 -27.97 -30.22
N LEU A 19 -15.56 -27.28 -29.09
CA LEU A 19 -14.89 -25.98 -28.96
C LEU A 19 -13.59 -26.19 -28.19
N LEU A 20 -12.49 -25.87 -28.88
CA LEU A 20 -11.11 -25.92 -28.40
C LEU A 20 -10.98 -25.25 -27.03
N ALA A 21 -10.64 -26.04 -26.02
CA ALA A 21 -10.12 -25.54 -24.75
C ALA A 21 -8.66 -25.10 -24.96
N LEU A 22 -8.45 -23.81 -25.21
CA LEU A 22 -7.17 -23.17 -24.97
C LEU A 22 -7.12 -22.82 -23.47
N ALA A 23 -6.57 -23.75 -22.68
CA ALA A 23 -6.23 -23.48 -21.30
C ALA A 23 -5.15 -22.37 -21.25
N PRO A 24 -5.30 -21.33 -20.41
CA PRO A 24 -4.19 -20.43 -20.15
C PRO A 24 -3.08 -21.23 -19.44
N ALA A 25 -1.85 -21.09 -19.94
CA ALA A 25 -0.67 -21.65 -19.30
C ALA A 25 -0.59 -21.12 -17.86
N ALA A 26 -0.35 -22.02 -16.92
CA ALA A 26 -0.07 -21.66 -15.54
C ALA A 26 1.02 -20.59 -15.51
N ALA A 27 0.74 -19.47 -14.84
CA ALA A 27 1.73 -18.46 -14.56
C ALA A 27 2.91 -19.16 -13.87
N LEU A 28 4.08 -19.10 -14.51
CA LEU A 28 5.32 -19.58 -13.92
C LEU A 28 5.52 -18.79 -12.63
N ALA A 29 5.54 -19.52 -11.51
CA ALA A 29 6.02 -18.98 -10.25
C ALA A 29 7.37 -18.32 -10.53
N GLN A 30 7.49 -17.04 -10.22
CA GLN A 30 8.76 -16.35 -10.32
C GLN A 30 9.74 -17.08 -9.40
N ASP A 31 10.84 -17.57 -9.98
CA ASP A 31 12.00 -18.03 -9.22
C ASP A 31 12.55 -16.81 -8.48
N ILE A 32 12.19 -16.70 -7.21
CA ILE A 32 12.81 -15.74 -6.28
C ILE A 32 14.19 -16.32 -5.97
N ALA A 33 15.24 -15.69 -6.50
CA ALA A 33 16.61 -16.03 -6.17
C ALA A 33 16.83 -15.97 -4.64
N PRO A 34 17.57 -16.91 -4.04
CA PRO A 34 17.80 -16.91 -2.60
C PRO A 34 18.55 -15.64 -2.18
N LEU A 35 17.93 -14.92 -1.25
CA LEU A 35 18.30 -13.57 -0.82
C LEU A 35 19.38 -13.66 0.26
N GLY A 36 20.66 -13.78 -0.14
CA GLY A 36 21.84 -13.66 0.74
C GLY A 36 21.86 -14.60 1.96
N ASP A 37 22.82 -14.38 2.86
CA ASP A 37 22.86 -15.09 4.15
C ASP A 37 21.51 -14.91 4.88
N PRO A 38 20.99 -15.95 5.55
CA PRO A 38 19.69 -15.89 6.18
C PRO A 38 19.68 -14.73 7.18
N ILE A 39 18.61 -13.92 7.16
CA ILE A 39 18.35 -12.84 8.15
C ILE A 39 18.65 -13.33 9.59
N GLU A 40 18.42 -14.61 9.86
CA GLU A 40 18.67 -15.27 11.14
C GLU A 40 20.14 -15.25 11.60
N GLU A 41 21.11 -15.27 10.69
CA GLU A 41 22.54 -15.29 11.04
C GLU A 41 23.06 -13.87 11.39
N ALA A 42 22.58 -12.86 10.65
CA ALA A 42 22.82 -11.44 10.94
C ALA A 42 22.13 -10.98 12.24
N LEU A 43 20.93 -11.48 12.52
CA LEU A 43 20.17 -11.13 13.73
C LEU A 43 20.65 -11.83 15.01
N THR A 44 21.62 -12.74 14.94
CA THR A 44 22.09 -13.51 16.11
C THR A 44 23.58 -13.37 16.40
N THR A 45 24.37 -12.81 15.49
CA THR A 45 25.82 -12.66 15.67
C THR A 45 26.31 -11.24 15.40
N GLY A 46 26.71 -10.53 16.45
CA GLY A 46 27.35 -9.20 16.34
C GLY A 46 26.43 -8.00 16.63
N PRO A 47 26.93 -6.78 16.43
CA PRO A 47 26.15 -5.55 16.63
C PRO A 47 25.08 -5.41 15.55
N LEU A 48 23.82 -5.21 15.95
CA LEU A 48 22.69 -4.99 15.07
C LEU A 48 22.81 -3.62 14.39
N LEU A 49 22.81 -3.62 13.07
CA LEU A 49 22.94 -2.44 12.22
C LEU A 49 21.58 -1.94 11.69
N PRO A 50 21.44 -0.64 11.37
CA PRO A 50 20.17 -0.12 10.87
C PRO A 50 19.75 -0.78 9.55
N GLU A 51 20.71 -1.11 8.67
CA GLU A 51 20.44 -1.74 7.38
C GLU A 51 19.81 -3.14 7.54
N GLU A 52 20.19 -3.88 8.58
CA GLU A 52 19.63 -5.21 8.88
C GLU A 52 18.19 -5.11 9.37
N VAL A 53 17.88 -4.08 10.17
CA VAL A 53 16.52 -3.79 10.62
C VAL A 53 15.63 -3.41 9.44
N LEU A 54 16.12 -2.52 8.56
CA LEU A 54 15.39 -2.08 7.37
C LEU A 54 15.15 -3.24 6.39
N ARG A 55 16.14 -4.11 6.20
CA ARG A 55 15.99 -5.33 5.40
C ARG A 55 14.98 -6.30 6.01
N SER A 56 15.03 -6.52 7.33
CA SER A 56 14.07 -7.37 8.04
C SER A 56 12.64 -6.84 7.88
N SER A 57 12.41 -5.56 8.14
CA SER A 57 11.08 -4.94 8.03
C SER A 57 10.57 -4.93 6.58
N ALA A 58 11.42 -4.66 5.59
CA ALA A 58 11.05 -4.64 4.16
C ALA A 58 10.44 -5.97 3.71
N LEU A 59 11.01 -7.08 4.18
CA LEU A 59 10.69 -8.41 3.71
C LEU A 59 9.57 -9.10 4.50
N THR A 60 9.40 -8.73 5.78
CA THR A 60 8.59 -9.54 6.71
C THR A 60 7.50 -8.75 7.42
N PHE A 61 7.49 -7.42 7.33
CA PHE A 61 6.56 -6.63 8.12
C PHE A 61 5.12 -6.75 7.60
N PRO A 62 4.13 -7.13 8.45
CA PRO A 62 2.78 -7.48 8.00
C PRO A 62 2.08 -6.42 7.15
N SER A 63 2.19 -5.13 7.48
CA SER A 63 1.47 -4.10 6.71
C SER A 63 2.01 -3.92 5.30
N ILE A 64 3.30 -4.18 5.07
CA ILE A 64 3.91 -4.17 3.73
C ILE A 64 3.37 -5.36 2.93
N LEU A 65 3.36 -6.55 3.53
CA LEU A 65 2.79 -7.75 2.91
C LEU A 65 1.30 -7.57 2.59
N GLU A 66 0.51 -7.01 3.51
CA GLU A 66 -0.88 -6.64 3.26
C GLU A 66 -1.03 -5.66 2.10
N ALA A 67 -0.11 -4.70 1.95
CA ALA A 67 -0.15 -3.74 0.86
C ALA A 67 0.11 -4.43 -0.49
N PHE A 68 1.06 -5.37 -0.56
CA PHE A 68 1.28 -6.20 -1.75
C PHE A 68 0.04 -7.04 -2.11
N GLU A 69 -0.64 -7.64 -1.14
CA GLU A 69 -1.89 -8.37 -1.39
C GLU A 69 -3.02 -7.45 -1.90
N ARG A 70 -3.12 -6.23 -1.38
CA ARG A 70 -4.07 -5.22 -1.90
C ARG A 70 -3.74 -4.80 -3.33
N GLU A 71 -2.46 -4.66 -3.65
CA GLU A 71 -2.00 -4.37 -5.01
C GLU A 71 -2.33 -5.52 -5.97
N ALA A 72 -2.06 -6.76 -5.57
CA ALA A 72 -2.41 -7.95 -6.34
C ALA A 72 -3.93 -8.07 -6.57
N ALA A 73 -4.73 -7.74 -5.55
CA ALA A 73 -6.19 -7.65 -5.68
C ALA A 73 -6.61 -6.57 -6.70
N ALA A 74 -6.03 -5.37 -6.64
CA ALA A 74 -6.33 -4.29 -7.59
C ALA A 74 -5.94 -4.65 -9.04
N ARG A 75 -4.83 -5.38 -9.24
CA ARG A 75 -4.46 -5.93 -10.55
C ARG A 75 -5.45 -7.01 -11.02
N SER A 76 -5.99 -7.81 -10.09
CA SER A 76 -7.02 -8.81 -10.40
C SER A 76 -8.35 -8.17 -10.79
N ASP A 77 -8.70 -7.02 -10.19
CA ASP A 77 -9.87 -6.24 -10.60
C ASP A 77 -9.76 -5.72 -12.04
N GLN A 78 -8.54 -5.42 -12.51
CA GLN A 78 -8.31 -5.07 -13.91
C GLN A 78 -8.64 -6.23 -14.85
N LEU A 79 -8.23 -7.46 -14.50
CA LEU A 79 -8.61 -8.66 -15.26
C LEU A 79 -10.13 -8.87 -15.24
N ALA A 80 -10.77 -8.67 -14.10
CA ALA A 80 -12.23 -8.75 -13.99
C ALA A 80 -12.94 -7.70 -14.87
N ALA A 81 -12.38 -6.49 -14.97
CA ALA A 81 -12.92 -5.43 -15.84
C ALA A 81 -12.75 -5.76 -17.34
N ASP A 82 -11.67 -6.43 -17.74
CA ASP A 82 -11.50 -6.94 -19.10
C ASP A 82 -12.60 -7.94 -19.49
N GLY A 83 -13.11 -8.70 -18.52
CA GLY A 83 -14.23 -9.63 -18.71
C GLY A 83 -15.53 -8.99 -19.22
N ALA A 84 -15.65 -7.66 -19.17
CA ALA A 84 -16.75 -6.94 -19.82
C ALA A 84 -16.78 -7.12 -21.35
N PHE A 85 -15.69 -7.62 -21.96
CA PHE A 85 -15.55 -7.93 -23.39
C PHE A 85 -15.44 -9.43 -23.68
N ASP A 86 -15.74 -10.28 -22.70
CA ASP A 86 -15.72 -11.73 -22.88
C ASP A 86 -16.80 -12.20 -23.87
N LEU A 87 -16.51 -13.34 -24.51
CA LEU A 87 -17.48 -14.04 -25.33
C LEU A 87 -18.55 -14.68 -24.43
N MET A 88 -19.77 -14.17 -24.52
CA MET A 88 -20.92 -14.66 -23.77
C MET A 88 -21.67 -15.70 -24.60
N LEU A 89 -21.84 -16.90 -24.05
CA LEU A 89 -22.73 -17.93 -24.61
C LEU A 89 -24.05 -17.95 -23.83
N LYS A 90 -25.16 -17.67 -24.51
CA LYS A 90 -26.52 -17.74 -23.97
C LYS A 90 -27.26 -18.90 -24.62
N GLY A 91 -27.79 -19.81 -23.80
CA GLY A 91 -28.77 -20.81 -24.21
C GLY A 91 -30.18 -20.38 -23.80
N GLU A 92 -31.14 -20.56 -24.67
CA GLU A 92 -32.55 -20.28 -24.43
C GLU A 92 -33.40 -21.42 -24.98
N ALA A 93 -34.31 -21.95 -24.17
CA ALA A 93 -35.28 -22.96 -24.59
C ALA A 93 -36.67 -22.48 -24.19
N TYR A 94 -37.58 -22.53 -25.14
CA TYR A 94 -38.96 -22.13 -24.98
C TYR A 94 -39.85 -23.24 -25.52
N ASP A 95 -40.90 -23.58 -24.79
CA ASP A 95 -41.89 -24.54 -25.25
C ASP A 95 -43.28 -24.15 -24.77
N ARG A 96 -44.29 -24.44 -25.60
CA ARG A 96 -45.70 -24.23 -25.30
C ARG A 96 -46.37 -25.57 -25.02
N VAL A 97 -46.43 -25.91 -23.74
CA VAL A 97 -46.90 -27.22 -23.25
C VAL A 97 -48.41 -27.40 -23.35
N THR A 98 -49.20 -26.32 -23.35
CA THR A 98 -50.68 -26.39 -23.47
C THR A 98 -51.25 -25.24 -24.30
N GLY A 99 -52.47 -25.43 -24.80
CA GLY A 99 -53.20 -24.44 -25.61
C GLY A 99 -53.33 -24.86 -27.08
N THR A 100 -53.79 -23.93 -27.92
CA THR A 100 -54.07 -24.18 -29.35
C THR A 100 -52.80 -24.35 -30.19
N PHE A 101 -51.70 -23.75 -29.75
CA PHE A 101 -50.41 -23.74 -30.41
C PHE A 101 -49.44 -24.66 -29.68
N SER A 102 -48.49 -25.24 -30.40
CA SER A 102 -47.53 -26.22 -29.89
C SER A 102 -46.09 -25.85 -30.24
N GLY A 103 -45.84 -24.59 -30.61
CA GLY A 103 -44.53 -24.13 -31.05
C GLY A 103 -43.52 -24.07 -29.92
N GLY A 104 -42.38 -24.71 -30.11
CA GLY A 104 -41.21 -24.68 -29.23
C GLY A 104 -39.94 -24.32 -30.01
N PHE A 105 -38.96 -23.74 -29.33
CA PHE A 105 -37.64 -23.49 -29.91
C PHE A 105 -36.52 -23.65 -28.90
N ALA A 106 -35.34 -24.00 -29.41
CA ALA A 106 -34.08 -23.91 -28.70
C ALA A 106 -33.14 -22.98 -29.47
N LYS A 107 -32.47 -22.06 -28.77
CA LYS A 107 -31.54 -21.08 -29.33
C LYS A 107 -30.25 -21.08 -28.53
N ALA A 108 -29.12 -21.15 -29.22
CA ALA A 108 -27.80 -20.86 -28.67
C ALA A 108 -27.27 -19.58 -29.33
N GLU A 109 -26.77 -18.63 -28.54
CA GLU A 109 -26.24 -17.34 -29.02
C GLU A 109 -24.88 -17.07 -28.37
N ALA A 110 -23.86 -16.86 -29.20
CA ALA A 110 -22.55 -16.39 -28.80
C ALA A 110 -22.43 -14.89 -29.15
N ARG A 111 -22.07 -14.05 -28.18
CA ARG A 111 -22.03 -12.60 -28.32
C ARG A 111 -20.78 -12.03 -27.67
N GLN A 112 -20.08 -11.15 -28.37
CA GLN A 112 -18.86 -10.53 -27.89
C GLN A 112 -18.86 -9.02 -28.14
N PRO A 113 -18.79 -8.21 -27.09
CA PRO A 113 -18.49 -6.79 -27.23
C PRO A 113 -17.07 -6.58 -27.79
N LEU A 114 -16.90 -5.57 -28.63
CA LEU A 114 -15.61 -5.16 -29.19
C LEU A 114 -15.21 -3.79 -28.61
N ARG A 115 -13.91 -3.56 -28.44
CA ARG A 115 -13.37 -2.32 -27.87
C ARG A 115 -13.67 -1.06 -28.71
N PRO A 116 -13.48 -1.03 -30.04
CA PRO A 116 -13.75 0.17 -30.82
C PRO A 116 -15.26 0.38 -31.07
N LEU A 117 -15.68 1.64 -31.18
CA LEU A 117 -17.00 2.06 -31.64
C LEU A 117 -18.21 1.57 -30.82
N GLY A 118 -17.98 1.11 -29.59
CA GLY A 118 -19.02 0.44 -28.80
C GLY A 118 -19.63 -0.75 -29.54
N ALA A 119 -18.84 -1.39 -30.41
CA ALA A 119 -19.34 -2.42 -31.30
C ALA A 119 -19.59 -3.74 -30.55
N GLU A 120 -20.48 -4.56 -31.09
CA GLU A 120 -20.80 -5.88 -30.57
C GLU A 120 -21.05 -6.81 -31.75
N VAL A 121 -20.46 -8.01 -31.72
CA VAL A 121 -20.70 -9.04 -32.72
C VAL A 121 -21.39 -10.23 -32.07
N PHE A 122 -22.29 -10.87 -32.80
CA PHE A 122 -22.97 -12.06 -32.31
C PHE A 122 -23.24 -13.06 -33.43
N GLY A 123 -23.35 -14.32 -33.02
CA GLY A 123 -23.82 -15.43 -33.85
C GLY A 123 -24.78 -16.28 -33.05
N SER A 124 -25.88 -16.71 -33.65
CA SER A 124 -26.83 -17.60 -33.01
C SER A 124 -27.28 -18.72 -33.94
N TYR A 125 -27.52 -19.87 -33.34
CA TYR A 125 -28.21 -20.99 -33.97
C TYR A 125 -29.53 -21.23 -33.26
N ARG A 126 -30.60 -21.38 -34.02
CA ARG A 126 -31.94 -21.63 -33.51
C ARG A 126 -32.58 -22.78 -34.24
N VAL A 127 -33.26 -23.65 -33.52
CA VAL A 127 -34.10 -24.71 -34.09
C VAL A 127 -35.46 -24.64 -33.43
N SER A 128 -36.51 -24.79 -34.23
CA SER A 128 -37.89 -24.75 -33.75
C SER A 128 -38.70 -25.93 -34.26
N ASP A 129 -39.74 -26.30 -33.52
CA ASP A 129 -40.75 -27.27 -33.93
C ASP A 129 -42.16 -26.79 -33.59
N GLY A 130 -43.15 -27.42 -34.22
CA GLY A 130 -44.55 -27.19 -33.90
C GLY A 130 -45.09 -25.87 -34.46
N ARG A 131 -46.35 -25.58 -34.13
CA ARG A 131 -47.06 -24.45 -34.71
C ARG A 131 -47.05 -23.24 -33.81
N PHE A 132 -46.44 -22.16 -34.29
CA PHE A 132 -46.52 -20.84 -33.67
C PHE A 132 -47.74 -20.04 -34.15
N PRO A 133 -48.31 -19.17 -33.30
CA PRO A 133 -49.25 -18.16 -33.75
C PRO A 133 -48.55 -17.18 -34.69
N ILE A 134 -49.34 -16.53 -35.57
CA ILE A 134 -48.83 -15.63 -36.60
C ILE A 134 -47.98 -14.46 -36.07
N TYR A 135 -48.22 -14.01 -34.83
CA TYR A 135 -47.45 -12.93 -34.19
C TYR A 135 -46.13 -13.41 -33.57
N GLU A 136 -45.87 -14.72 -33.53
CA GLU A 136 -44.63 -15.38 -33.12
C GLU A 136 -43.88 -16.00 -34.30
N ASN A 137 -44.28 -15.70 -35.54
CA ASN A 137 -43.74 -16.36 -36.74
C ASN A 137 -42.22 -16.21 -36.89
N ILE A 138 -41.62 -15.18 -36.27
CA ILE A 138 -40.17 -14.99 -36.20
C ILE A 138 -39.42 -16.15 -35.55
N ASN A 139 -40.12 -17.02 -34.80
CA ASN A 139 -39.56 -18.18 -34.11
C ASN A 139 -39.49 -19.44 -34.97
N ASN A 140 -40.17 -19.48 -36.11
CA ASN A 140 -40.09 -20.61 -37.03
C ASN A 140 -38.71 -20.69 -37.69
N THR A 141 -38.27 -21.92 -37.93
CA THR A 141 -37.05 -22.27 -38.67
C THR A 141 -37.34 -23.40 -39.66
N ASN A 142 -36.42 -23.67 -40.57
CA ASN A 142 -36.41 -24.94 -41.30
C ASN A 142 -35.95 -26.10 -40.40
N GLN A 143 -36.05 -27.34 -40.92
CA GLN A 143 -35.84 -28.56 -40.12
C GLN A 143 -34.41 -28.71 -39.55
N LEU A 144 -33.41 -28.07 -40.15
CA LEU A 144 -32.03 -28.03 -39.62
C LEU A 144 -31.70 -26.69 -38.96
N GLY A 145 -32.70 -25.87 -38.65
CA GLY A 145 -32.54 -24.61 -37.92
C GLY A 145 -32.07 -23.42 -38.76
N GLU A 146 -31.95 -22.29 -38.08
CA GLU A 146 -31.50 -21.00 -38.58
C GLU A 146 -30.14 -20.65 -37.98
N VAL A 147 -29.20 -20.22 -38.81
CA VAL A 147 -27.99 -19.52 -38.37
C VAL A 147 -28.18 -18.03 -38.62
N LYS A 148 -27.90 -17.22 -37.61
CA LYS A 148 -27.87 -15.77 -37.69
C LYS A 148 -26.52 -15.25 -37.22
N VAL A 149 -25.94 -14.29 -37.94
CA VAL A 149 -24.77 -13.54 -37.53
C VAL A 149 -25.06 -12.05 -37.64
N GLY A 150 -24.54 -11.25 -36.73
CA GLY A 150 -24.79 -9.82 -36.74
C GLY A 150 -23.73 -9.00 -36.05
N ALA A 151 -23.74 -7.71 -36.35
CA ALA A 151 -22.91 -6.71 -35.73
C ALA A 151 -23.74 -5.46 -35.39
N LEU A 152 -23.47 -4.86 -34.23
CA LEU A 152 -24.03 -3.61 -33.75
C LEU A 152 -22.89 -2.59 -33.59
N PHE A 153 -23.14 -1.33 -33.92
CA PHE A 153 -22.19 -0.23 -33.76
C PHE A 153 -22.88 0.97 -33.12
N SER A 154 -22.26 1.59 -32.12
CA SER A 154 -22.71 2.86 -31.57
C SER A 154 -22.06 4.03 -32.31
N LEU A 155 -22.86 4.87 -32.97
CA LEU A 155 -22.39 5.96 -33.83
C LEU A 155 -22.24 7.31 -33.11
N LEU A 156 -22.96 7.50 -32.00
CA LEU A 156 -22.94 8.73 -31.19
C LEU A 156 -22.58 8.39 -29.72
N ARG A 157 -23.59 8.33 -28.82
CA ARG A 157 -23.38 7.90 -27.43
C ARG A 157 -22.76 6.52 -27.40
N ASN A 158 -21.77 6.33 -26.53
CA ASN A 158 -21.02 5.07 -26.36
C ASN A 158 -20.10 4.71 -27.53
N ARG A 159 -19.81 5.64 -28.46
CA ARG A 159 -18.84 5.38 -29.52
C ARG A 159 -17.40 5.37 -28.99
N ASP A 160 -17.00 6.42 -28.27
CA ASP A 160 -15.61 6.63 -27.85
C ASP A 160 -15.36 6.23 -26.39
N ILE A 161 -16.36 6.41 -25.53
CA ILE A 161 -16.35 6.01 -24.12
C ILE A 161 -17.71 5.42 -23.74
N ASP A 162 -17.69 4.32 -23.00
CA ASP A 162 -18.86 3.68 -22.41
C ASP A 162 -18.51 3.13 -21.03
N SER A 163 -19.48 2.57 -20.32
CA SER A 163 -19.27 2.03 -18.97
C SER A 163 -18.23 0.91 -18.90
N ARG A 164 -18.10 0.06 -19.94
CA ARG A 164 -17.14 -1.06 -19.97
C ARG A 164 -15.72 -0.53 -20.13
N ARG A 165 -15.49 0.33 -21.14
CA ARG A 165 -14.18 0.96 -21.39
C ARG A 165 -13.75 1.87 -20.25
N PHE A 166 -14.69 2.64 -19.70
CA PHE A 166 -14.45 3.41 -18.49
C PHE A 166 -14.04 2.50 -17.33
N GLY A 167 -14.69 1.34 -17.15
CA GLY A 167 -14.35 0.38 -16.10
C GLY A 167 -12.93 -0.18 -16.22
N ILE A 168 -12.48 -0.52 -17.44
CA ILE A 168 -11.09 -0.94 -17.69
C ILE A 168 -10.12 0.18 -17.32
N GLU A 169 -10.39 1.40 -17.76
CA GLU A 169 -9.51 2.53 -17.49
C GLU A 169 -9.48 2.92 -16.01
N ASP A 170 -10.63 2.89 -15.33
CA ASP A 170 -10.75 3.18 -13.90
C ASP A 170 -10.03 2.15 -13.04
N THR A 171 -10.09 0.85 -13.40
CA THR A 171 -9.36 -0.22 -12.73
C THR A 171 -7.86 -0.20 -13.02
N ARG A 172 -7.44 0.15 -14.24
CA ARG A 172 -6.02 0.41 -14.58
C ARG A 172 -5.43 1.53 -13.71
N LEU A 173 -6.16 2.64 -13.56
CA LEU A 173 -5.75 3.75 -12.70
C LEU A 173 -5.79 3.36 -11.21
N ALA A 174 -6.74 2.53 -10.79
CA ALA A 174 -6.79 1.97 -9.42
C ALA A 174 -5.59 1.07 -9.11
N ALA A 175 -5.19 0.20 -10.05
CA ALA A 175 -4.00 -0.64 -9.89
C ALA A 175 -2.70 0.20 -9.82
N SER A 176 -2.63 1.27 -10.62
CA SER A 176 -1.51 2.23 -10.55
C SER A 176 -1.47 2.97 -9.20
N GLN A 177 -2.65 3.30 -8.64
CA GLN A 177 -2.75 3.88 -7.32
C GLN A 177 -2.32 2.90 -6.22
N ALA A 178 -2.71 1.63 -6.33
CA ALA A 178 -2.32 0.61 -5.36
C ALA A 178 -0.79 0.41 -5.27
N GLN A 179 -0.07 0.55 -6.40
CA GLN A 179 1.40 0.54 -6.40
C GLN A 179 1.99 1.71 -5.60
N LEU A 180 1.42 2.92 -5.74
CA LEU A 180 1.85 4.08 -4.96
C LEU A 180 1.51 3.90 -3.47
N ASP A 181 0.39 3.26 -3.16
CA ASP A 181 -0.01 2.96 -1.79
C ASP A 181 0.97 1.96 -1.13
N VAL A 182 1.47 0.95 -1.87
CA VAL A 182 2.56 0.07 -1.41
C VAL A 182 3.81 0.87 -1.06
N MET A 183 4.24 1.75 -1.96
CA MET A 183 5.42 2.60 -1.74
C MET A 183 5.25 3.47 -0.48
N LEU A 184 4.07 4.06 -0.26
CA LEU A 184 3.80 4.85 0.95
C LEU A 184 3.85 4.01 2.22
N VAL A 185 3.32 2.78 2.18
CA VAL A 185 3.39 1.87 3.33
C VAL A 185 4.83 1.47 3.61
N GLN A 186 5.61 1.13 2.59
CA GLN A 186 7.04 0.82 2.72
C GLN A 186 7.80 2.00 3.34
N LEU A 187 7.67 3.21 2.78
CA LEU A 187 8.32 4.42 3.29
C LEU A 187 8.00 4.66 4.78
N ASN A 188 6.72 4.57 5.16
CA ASN A 188 6.29 4.77 6.54
C ASN A 188 6.83 3.71 7.50
N VAL A 189 6.80 2.43 7.11
CA VAL A 189 7.32 1.34 7.93
C VAL A 189 8.83 1.46 8.10
N GLN A 190 9.57 1.77 7.03
CA GLN A 190 11.02 1.95 7.11
C GLN A 190 11.41 3.16 7.95
N HIS A 191 10.67 4.26 7.80
CA HIS A 191 10.86 5.46 8.63
C HIS A 191 10.68 5.13 10.11
N GLU A 192 9.59 4.47 10.50
CA GLU A 192 9.34 4.14 11.90
C GLU A 192 10.29 3.06 12.45
N ALA A 193 10.70 2.09 11.63
CA ALA A 193 11.72 1.10 11.99
C ALA A 193 13.06 1.77 12.30
N LEU A 194 13.51 2.69 11.45
CA LEU A 194 14.74 3.45 11.65
C LEU A 194 14.68 4.32 12.91
N ARG A 195 13.53 4.97 13.17
CA ARG A 195 13.32 5.74 14.40
C ARG A 195 13.35 4.87 15.65
N ALA A 196 12.74 3.68 15.60
CA ALA A 196 12.78 2.72 16.70
C ALA A 196 14.21 2.24 16.97
N TYR A 197 14.98 1.99 15.91
CA TYR A 197 16.40 1.63 16.00
C TYR A 197 17.21 2.68 16.76
N TRP A 198 17.18 3.94 16.32
CA TRP A 198 17.97 4.99 16.97
C TRP A 198 17.55 5.27 18.42
N ARG A 199 16.25 5.17 18.73
CA ARG A 199 15.77 5.28 20.13
C ARG A 199 16.33 4.17 21.01
N TRP A 200 16.40 2.95 20.49
CA TRP A 200 16.97 1.80 21.20
C TRP A 200 18.47 1.97 21.43
N VAL A 201 19.23 2.39 20.41
CA VAL A 201 20.66 2.70 20.53
C VAL A 201 20.90 3.78 21.59
N ALA A 202 20.16 4.89 21.54
CA ALA A 202 20.29 5.99 22.50
C ALA A 202 19.96 5.56 23.93
N ALA A 203 18.91 4.75 24.14
CA ALA A 203 18.58 4.20 25.45
C ALA A 203 19.69 3.28 25.99
N GLY A 204 20.38 2.55 25.12
CA GLY A 204 21.55 1.74 25.46
C GLY A 204 22.74 2.58 25.93
N GLU A 205 23.00 3.70 25.28
CA GLU A 205 24.05 4.64 25.72
C GLU A 205 23.71 5.35 27.03
N GLU A 206 22.43 5.70 27.27
CA GLU A 206 22.01 6.28 28.56
C GLU A 206 22.29 5.32 29.73
N ILE A 207 22.12 3.99 29.54
CA ILE A 207 22.52 3.00 30.54
C ILE A 207 24.02 3.09 30.85
N ARG A 208 24.88 3.17 29.83
CA ARG A 208 26.34 3.23 30.02
C ARG A 208 26.74 4.43 30.86
N VAL A 209 26.13 5.60 30.63
CA VAL A 209 26.38 6.82 31.43
C VAL A 209 26.02 6.62 32.90
N PHE A 210 24.84 6.06 33.19
CA PHE A 210 24.41 5.87 34.58
C PHE A 210 25.16 4.74 35.29
N GLU A 211 25.62 3.71 34.58
CA GLU A 211 26.52 2.70 35.13
C GLU A 211 27.87 3.29 35.51
N GLU A 212 28.50 4.08 34.63
CA GLU A 212 29.76 4.76 34.95
C GLU A 212 29.59 5.69 36.16
N LEU A 213 28.48 6.46 36.20
CA LEU A 213 28.18 7.33 37.33
C LEU A 213 27.99 6.53 38.64
N LEU A 214 27.34 5.36 38.59
CA LEU A 214 27.15 4.50 39.75
C LEU A 214 28.49 3.90 40.22
N GLU A 215 29.31 3.39 39.30
CA GLU A 215 30.63 2.81 39.61
C GLU A 215 31.53 3.83 40.33
N ILE A 216 31.52 5.10 39.87
CA ILE A 216 32.24 6.20 40.53
C ILE A 216 31.77 6.39 41.99
N ALA A 217 30.47 6.30 42.28
CA ALA A 217 29.95 6.43 43.64
C ALA A 217 30.28 5.21 44.52
N GLU A 218 30.29 4.01 43.95
CA GLU A 218 30.60 2.77 44.67
C GLU A 218 32.09 2.72 45.05
N ALA A 219 32.99 3.03 44.10
CA ALA A 219 34.42 3.14 44.38
C ALA A 219 34.71 4.18 45.49
N ARG A 220 33.94 5.27 45.50
CA ARG A 220 34.04 6.33 46.51
C ARG A 220 33.53 5.91 47.89
N GLN A 221 32.47 5.11 47.97
CA GLN A 221 31.96 4.59 49.25
C GLN A 221 33.05 3.80 49.98
N VAL A 222 33.82 2.99 49.25
CA VAL A 222 34.95 2.21 49.80
C VAL A 222 36.02 3.14 50.39
N GLY A 223 36.37 4.22 49.68
CA GLY A 223 37.34 5.21 50.15
C GLY A 223 36.87 5.95 51.41
N LEU A 224 35.64 6.47 51.40
CA LEU A 224 35.06 7.18 52.54
C LEU A 224 34.93 6.29 53.77
N ALA A 225 34.58 5.00 53.60
CA ALA A 225 34.48 4.06 54.72
C ALA A 225 35.82 3.88 55.44
N ARG A 226 36.92 3.84 54.69
CA ARG A 226 38.27 3.80 55.25
C ARG A 226 38.61 5.09 56.01
N GLU A 227 38.41 6.26 55.39
CA GLU A 227 38.69 7.56 56.02
C GLU A 227 37.90 7.78 57.32
N VAL A 228 36.64 7.35 57.37
CA VAL A 228 35.82 7.41 58.59
C VAL A 228 36.32 6.43 59.65
N SER A 229 36.73 5.21 59.27
CA SER A 229 37.28 4.23 60.21
C SER A 229 38.60 4.67 60.84
N GLU A 230 39.40 5.44 60.10
CA GLU A 230 40.66 6.05 60.55
C GLU A 230 40.45 7.37 61.32
N GLY A 231 39.20 7.84 61.43
CA GLY A 231 38.86 9.10 62.12
C GLY A 231 39.17 10.37 61.33
N ALA A 232 39.57 10.26 60.06
CA ALA A 232 39.90 11.40 59.19
C ALA A 232 38.66 12.15 58.65
N ARG A 233 37.47 11.53 58.71
CA ARG A 233 36.20 12.11 58.25
C ARG A 233 35.04 11.82 59.21
N PRO A 234 34.03 12.70 59.29
CA PRO A 234 32.82 12.45 60.07
C PRO A 234 31.92 11.41 59.37
N ARG A 235 31.25 10.57 60.16
CA ARG A 235 30.34 9.52 59.67
C ARG A 235 29.21 10.03 58.75
N ILE A 236 28.81 11.30 58.89
CA ILE A 236 27.78 11.92 58.04
C ILE A 236 28.14 11.87 56.55
N ALA A 237 29.43 11.88 56.19
CA ALA A 237 29.88 11.76 54.80
C ALA A 237 29.50 10.41 54.16
N LEU A 238 29.41 9.34 54.95
CA LEU A 238 28.91 8.04 54.48
C LEU A 238 27.41 8.08 54.20
N THR A 239 26.64 8.77 55.04
CA THR A 239 25.20 8.95 54.83
C THR A 239 24.92 9.78 53.58
N GLU A 240 25.71 10.83 53.32
CA GLU A 240 25.62 11.64 52.10
C GLU A 240 25.96 10.81 50.84
N ASN A 241 27.02 10.01 50.87
CA ASN A 241 27.36 9.15 49.74
C ASN A 241 26.34 8.01 49.52
N GLU A 242 25.78 7.46 50.59
CA GLU A 242 24.69 6.46 50.50
C GLU A 242 23.45 7.05 49.83
N GLN A 243 23.09 8.30 50.13
CA GLN A 243 22.01 9.00 49.43
C GLN A 243 22.30 9.11 47.93
N ASN A 244 23.54 9.48 47.55
CA ASN A 244 23.94 9.57 46.14
C ASN A 244 23.90 8.20 45.43
N LEU A 245 24.30 7.13 46.12
CA LEU A 245 24.19 5.76 45.60
C LEU A 245 22.73 5.38 45.31
N LEU A 246 21.80 5.68 46.22
CA LEU A 246 20.38 5.41 46.03
C LEU A 246 19.80 6.16 44.82
N ILE A 247 20.16 7.44 44.65
CA ILE A 247 19.74 8.24 43.49
C ILE A 247 20.28 7.65 42.19
N ARG A 248 21.58 7.33 42.14
CA ARG A 248 22.25 6.78 40.95
C ARG A 248 21.69 5.40 40.58
N ARG A 249 21.39 4.54 41.57
CA ARG A 249 20.71 3.26 41.36
C ARG A 249 19.30 3.45 40.79
N SER A 250 18.55 4.40 41.31
CA SER A 250 17.21 4.72 40.77
C SER A 250 17.28 5.16 39.31
N LEU A 251 18.24 6.02 38.95
CA LEU A 251 18.44 6.48 37.58
C LEU A 251 18.81 5.33 36.63
N LEU A 252 19.69 4.43 37.08
CA LEU A 252 20.07 3.25 36.32
C LEU A 252 18.88 2.30 36.07
N GLU A 253 18.06 2.03 37.09
CA GLU A 253 16.88 1.17 36.94
C GLU A 253 15.83 1.80 36.00
N GLU A 254 15.68 3.13 36.03
CA GLU A 254 14.86 3.86 35.07
C GLU A 254 15.40 3.74 33.64
N ALA A 255 16.71 3.91 33.43
CA ALA A 255 17.34 3.75 32.13
C ALA A 255 17.19 2.31 31.58
N LYS A 256 17.38 1.30 32.43
CA LYS A 256 17.14 -0.12 32.07
C LYS A 256 15.69 -0.36 31.64
N ARG A 257 14.71 0.18 32.37
CA ARG A 257 13.30 0.10 31.98
C ARG A 257 13.05 0.76 30.63
N ASN A 258 13.59 1.96 30.41
CA ASN A 258 13.42 2.70 29.15
C ASN A 258 14.06 1.94 27.96
N PHE A 259 15.22 1.32 28.16
CA PHE A 259 15.86 0.45 27.18
C PHE A 259 14.98 -0.76 26.81
N LEU A 260 14.38 -1.44 27.80
CA LEU A 260 13.48 -2.56 27.53
C LEU A 260 12.25 -2.12 26.71
N ILE A 261 11.69 -0.94 26.99
CA ILE A 261 10.59 -0.37 26.20
C ILE A 261 11.04 -0.07 24.77
N ALA A 262 12.22 0.51 24.59
CA ALA A 262 12.78 0.80 23.27
C ALA A 262 13.11 -0.49 22.48
N ALA A 263 13.65 -1.52 23.16
CA ALA A 263 13.92 -2.83 22.57
C ALA A 263 12.64 -3.52 22.11
N ASN A 264 11.58 -3.50 22.93
CA ASN A 264 10.27 -4.03 22.52
C ASN A 264 9.68 -3.25 21.33
N SER A 265 9.87 -1.93 21.29
CA SER A 265 9.41 -1.09 20.19
C SER A 265 10.16 -1.38 18.89
N LEU A 266 11.47 -1.63 18.96
CA LEU A 266 12.28 -2.06 17.82
C LEU A 266 11.92 -3.49 17.38
N GLY A 267 11.70 -4.39 18.34
CA GLY A 267 11.31 -5.78 18.08
C GLY A 267 9.97 -5.95 17.38
N PHE A 268 9.13 -4.92 17.35
CA PHE A 268 7.93 -4.89 16.53
C PHE A 268 8.24 -4.89 15.02
N TYR A 269 9.31 -4.19 14.62
CA TYR A 269 9.81 -4.08 13.24
C TYR A 269 10.85 -5.15 12.89
N LEU A 270 11.54 -5.70 13.88
CA LEU A 270 12.56 -6.73 13.72
C LEU A 270 11.94 -8.13 13.78
N ARG A 271 11.93 -8.85 12.65
CA ARG A 271 11.34 -10.19 12.53
C ARG A 271 12.24 -11.17 11.79
N GLY A 272 12.17 -12.42 12.20
CA GLY A 272 12.81 -13.54 11.50
C GLY A 272 12.08 -13.88 10.20
N SER A 273 12.65 -14.79 9.41
CA SER A 273 12.05 -15.26 8.15
C SER A 273 10.68 -15.95 8.37
N ASP A 274 10.44 -16.48 9.57
CA ASP A 274 9.18 -17.08 10.00
C ASP A 274 8.12 -16.05 10.45
N GLY A 275 8.42 -14.75 10.35
CA GLY A 275 7.55 -13.64 10.73
C GLY A 275 7.46 -13.38 12.23
N LYS A 276 8.19 -14.14 13.08
CA LYS A 276 8.18 -13.92 14.54
C LYS A 276 9.03 -12.71 14.91
N MET A 277 8.55 -11.96 15.89
CA MET A 277 9.26 -10.81 16.46
C MET A 277 10.52 -11.25 17.18
N ILE A 278 11.59 -10.48 16.99
CA ILE A 278 12.87 -10.65 17.69
C ILE A 278 13.09 -9.41 18.52
N VAL A 279 13.25 -9.56 19.83
CA VAL A 279 13.56 -8.45 20.73
C VAL A 279 15.09 -8.33 20.84
N PRO A 280 15.70 -7.24 20.39
CA PRO A 280 17.15 -7.09 20.44
C PRO A 280 17.63 -6.91 21.87
N THR A 281 18.78 -7.50 22.17
CA THR A 281 19.38 -7.48 23.51
C THR A 281 20.49 -6.44 23.59
N ARG A 282 21.02 -6.20 24.80
CA ARG A 282 22.06 -5.19 25.02
C ARG A 282 23.37 -5.52 24.29
N GLU A 283 23.67 -6.81 24.13
CA GLU A 283 24.88 -7.32 23.48
C GLU A 283 24.91 -7.01 21.98
N MET A 284 23.74 -6.74 21.40
CA MET A 284 23.57 -6.36 20.00
C MET A 284 23.77 -4.86 19.76
N LEU A 285 24.01 -4.04 20.80
CA LEU A 285 24.20 -2.61 20.61
C LEU A 285 25.42 -2.32 19.73
N PRO A 286 25.32 -1.38 18.77
CA PRO A 286 26.46 -0.95 17.98
C PRO A 286 27.46 -0.14 18.82
N ASP A 287 28.62 0.14 18.22
CA ASP A 287 29.60 1.08 18.76
C ASP A 287 28.99 2.49 18.85
N GLN A 288 29.27 3.21 19.93
CA GLN A 288 28.83 4.58 20.18
C GLN A 288 29.21 5.53 19.04
N ALA A 289 30.38 5.32 18.39
CA ALA A 289 30.82 6.13 17.25
C ALA A 289 29.81 6.16 16.10
N ARG A 290 28.92 5.15 15.99
CA ARG A 290 27.87 5.11 14.98
C ARG A 290 26.76 6.13 15.23
N MET A 291 26.55 6.63 16.45
CA MET A 291 25.60 7.72 16.66
C MET A 291 26.09 9.08 16.14
N GLU A 292 27.41 9.27 16.02
CA GLU A 292 28.04 10.55 15.63
C GLU A 292 27.92 10.86 14.12
N ALA A 293 27.81 9.84 13.28
CA ALA A 293 27.98 9.96 11.84
C ALA A 293 26.71 10.44 11.10
N VAL A 294 26.26 11.67 11.30
CA VAL A 294 25.24 12.30 10.45
C VAL A 294 25.93 13.15 9.38
N ALA A 295 25.49 13.03 8.13
CA ALA A 295 26.04 13.87 7.06
C ALA A 295 25.72 15.35 7.30
N PRO A 296 26.60 16.29 6.88
CA PRO A 296 26.32 17.72 6.99
C PRO A 296 25.01 18.12 6.31
N VAL A 297 24.31 19.10 6.87
CA VAL A 297 23.02 19.59 6.33
C VAL A 297 23.15 20.01 4.86
N GLU A 298 24.28 20.61 4.50
CA GLU A 298 24.55 21.11 3.16
C GLU A 298 24.61 19.99 2.11
N GLU A 299 25.06 18.80 2.52
CA GLU A 299 25.09 17.61 1.66
C GLU A 299 23.71 16.96 1.57
N LEU A 300 22.99 16.92 2.70
CA LEU A 300 21.64 16.35 2.75
C LEU A 300 20.64 17.17 1.92
N VAL A 301 20.68 18.50 1.98
CA VAL A 301 19.70 19.43 1.37
C VAL A 301 20.13 19.93 -0.03
N ALA A 302 20.93 19.15 -0.76
CA ALA A 302 21.40 19.53 -2.10
C ALA A 302 20.27 19.60 -3.15
N THR A 303 19.20 18.81 -2.97
CA THR A 303 18.07 18.74 -3.91
C THR A 303 17.05 19.85 -3.65
N PRO A 304 16.59 20.60 -4.67
CA PRO A 304 15.55 21.61 -4.49
C PRO A 304 14.25 21.02 -3.94
N VAL A 305 13.68 21.68 -2.91
CA VAL A 305 12.42 21.26 -2.26
C VAL A 305 11.27 21.08 -3.25
N SER A 306 11.21 21.90 -4.29
CA SER A 306 10.19 21.80 -5.35
C SER A 306 10.26 20.48 -6.12
N GLU A 307 11.46 19.93 -6.33
CA GLU A 307 11.67 18.66 -7.02
C GLU A 307 11.28 17.48 -6.12
N VAL A 308 11.67 17.54 -4.84
CA VAL A 308 11.26 16.57 -3.81
C VAL A 308 9.73 16.45 -3.76
N ILE A 309 9.03 17.57 -3.66
CA ILE A 309 7.57 17.60 -3.56
C ILE A 309 6.94 16.91 -4.78
N GLN A 310 7.41 17.18 -6.01
CA GLN A 310 6.80 16.61 -7.21
C GLN A 310 6.95 15.10 -7.36
N ARG A 311 7.97 14.50 -6.74
CA ARG A 311 8.23 13.06 -6.79
C ARG A 311 7.40 12.27 -5.79
N ARG A 312 6.83 12.91 -4.75
CA ARG A 312 6.10 12.25 -3.67
C ARG A 312 4.89 11.41 -4.13
N PRO A 313 4.70 10.18 -3.61
CA PRO A 313 3.63 9.31 -4.08
C PRO A 313 2.25 9.89 -3.76
N GLU A 314 2.09 10.64 -2.66
CA GLU A 314 0.81 11.26 -2.30
C GLU A 314 0.30 12.19 -3.41
N LEU A 315 1.19 12.99 -4.00
CA LEU A 315 0.83 13.88 -5.12
C LEU A 315 0.62 13.11 -6.42
N GLN A 316 1.33 11.99 -6.63
CA GLN A 316 1.07 11.11 -7.76
C GLN A 316 -0.30 10.44 -7.65
N THR A 317 -0.70 10.00 -6.46
CA THR A 317 -2.05 9.47 -6.17
C THR A 317 -3.14 10.50 -6.50
N PHE A 318 -2.90 11.79 -6.21
CA PHE A 318 -3.84 12.85 -6.62
C PHE A 318 -3.89 13.07 -8.13
N LYS A 319 -2.79 12.90 -8.86
CA LYS A 319 -2.81 12.95 -10.33
C LYS A 319 -3.71 11.85 -10.89
N LEU A 320 -3.59 10.61 -10.39
CA LEU A 320 -4.46 9.50 -10.77
C LEU A 320 -5.93 9.75 -10.38
N ALA A 321 -6.19 10.28 -9.18
CA ALA A 321 -7.54 10.61 -8.75
C ALA A 321 -8.21 11.67 -9.63
N LEU A 322 -7.46 12.69 -10.07
CA LEU A 322 -7.94 13.70 -11.01
C LEU A 322 -8.20 13.10 -12.40
N GLU A 323 -7.35 12.20 -12.88
CA GLU A 323 -7.58 11.48 -14.13
C GLU A 323 -8.86 10.64 -14.08
N ARG A 324 -9.07 9.87 -13.00
CA ARG A 324 -10.32 9.12 -12.79
C ARG A 324 -11.55 10.03 -12.75
N ALA A 325 -11.47 11.18 -12.06
CA ALA A 325 -12.55 12.15 -12.00
C ALA A 325 -12.85 12.78 -13.38
N ASN A 326 -11.81 13.11 -14.16
CA ASN A 326 -11.95 13.61 -15.53
C ASN A 326 -12.58 12.57 -16.47
N ASN A 327 -12.13 11.31 -16.40
CA ASN A 327 -12.70 10.21 -17.16
C ASN A 327 -14.19 9.99 -16.81
N ARG A 328 -14.55 10.17 -15.54
CA ARG A 328 -15.95 10.11 -15.09
C ARG A 328 -16.77 11.27 -15.66
N VAL A 329 -16.25 12.50 -15.66
CA VAL A 329 -16.91 13.65 -16.32
C VAL A 329 -17.10 13.37 -17.80
N ALA A 330 -16.10 12.83 -18.50
CA ALA A 330 -16.20 12.46 -19.91
C ALA A 330 -17.31 11.42 -20.16
N LEU A 331 -17.38 10.36 -19.34
CA LEU A 331 -18.46 9.36 -19.40
C LEU A 331 -19.84 10.01 -19.19
N ARG A 332 -19.99 10.88 -18.19
CA ARG A 332 -21.29 11.54 -17.92
C ARG A 332 -21.66 12.59 -18.96
N ARG A 333 -20.69 13.21 -19.61
CA ARG A 333 -20.92 14.06 -20.78
C ARG A 333 -21.37 13.23 -21.98
N ASN A 334 -20.79 12.05 -22.20
CA ASN A 334 -21.25 11.09 -23.20
C ASN A 334 -22.70 10.62 -22.92
N ASP A 335 -23.11 10.47 -21.66
CA ASP A 335 -24.49 10.13 -21.29
C ASP A 335 -25.56 11.16 -21.76
N LEU A 336 -25.16 12.40 -22.08
CA LEU A 336 -26.07 13.43 -22.61
C LEU A 336 -26.31 13.33 -24.12
N GLN A 337 -25.49 12.56 -24.83
CA GLN A 337 -25.61 12.38 -26.27
C GLN A 337 -26.82 11.49 -26.60
N PRO A 338 -27.49 11.70 -27.74
CA PRO A 338 -28.44 10.74 -28.28
C PRO A 338 -27.77 9.39 -28.55
N ARG A 339 -28.51 8.30 -28.39
CA ARG A 339 -28.06 6.97 -28.81
C ARG A 339 -28.47 6.78 -30.27
N LEU A 340 -27.49 6.51 -31.12
CA LEU A 340 -27.68 6.16 -32.52
C LEU A 340 -26.89 4.89 -32.78
N ASP A 341 -27.58 3.78 -32.97
CA ASP A 341 -26.97 2.48 -33.23
C ASP A 341 -27.25 2.04 -34.67
N ALA A 342 -26.23 1.48 -35.33
CA ALA A 342 -26.36 0.77 -36.60
C ALA A 342 -26.27 -0.73 -36.37
N SER A 343 -27.14 -1.50 -37.02
CA SER A 343 -27.10 -2.96 -37.01
C SER A 343 -27.05 -3.52 -38.43
N VAL A 344 -26.32 -4.62 -38.58
CA VAL A 344 -26.33 -5.46 -39.77
C VAL A 344 -26.49 -6.89 -39.29
N GLU A 345 -27.50 -7.59 -39.80
CA GLU A 345 -27.78 -9.00 -39.51
C GLU A 345 -27.89 -9.78 -40.81
N LEU A 346 -27.34 -10.98 -40.81
CA LEU A 346 -27.47 -11.97 -41.87
C LEU A 346 -28.04 -13.23 -41.24
N SER A 347 -29.13 -13.77 -41.79
CA SER A 347 -29.68 -15.04 -41.34
C SER A 347 -30.03 -15.96 -42.50
N ARG A 348 -29.95 -17.26 -42.22
CA ARG A 348 -30.30 -18.31 -43.18
C ARG A 348 -30.78 -19.55 -42.45
N ASP A 349 -31.92 -20.05 -42.91
CA ASP A 349 -32.44 -21.35 -42.54
C ASP A 349 -31.84 -22.49 -43.38
N PHE A 350 -31.74 -23.67 -42.78
CA PHE A 350 -31.17 -24.86 -43.40
C PHE A 350 -32.11 -26.06 -43.29
N GLY A 351 -31.98 -27.00 -44.23
CA GLY A 351 -32.76 -28.23 -44.25
C GLY A 351 -34.04 -28.12 -45.06
N ALA A 352 -34.88 -29.16 -44.96
CA ALA A 352 -36.19 -29.14 -45.60
C ALA A 352 -37.09 -28.08 -44.95
N ILE A 353 -38.08 -27.61 -45.72
CA ILE A 353 -39.05 -26.61 -45.29
C ILE A 353 -39.70 -27.06 -43.98
N GLY A 354 -39.62 -26.18 -42.96
CA GLY A 354 -40.20 -26.41 -41.64
C GLY A 354 -41.68 -25.99 -41.55
N ASP A 355 -42.23 -26.04 -40.34
CA ASP A 355 -43.65 -25.73 -40.05
C ASP A 355 -44.04 -24.27 -40.37
N GLY A 356 -43.04 -23.37 -40.49
CA GLY A 356 -43.21 -21.98 -40.93
C GLY A 356 -43.46 -21.79 -42.43
N GLY A 357 -43.20 -22.81 -43.27
CA GLY A 357 -43.44 -22.77 -44.71
C GLY A 357 -42.26 -22.25 -45.56
N PRO A 358 -42.41 -22.19 -46.90
CA PRO A 358 -41.30 -21.98 -47.84
C PRO A 358 -40.65 -20.59 -47.78
N THR A 359 -41.30 -19.61 -47.15
CA THR A 359 -40.78 -18.24 -47.04
C THR A 359 -39.51 -18.13 -46.21
N PHE A 360 -39.19 -19.15 -45.40
CA PHE A 360 -37.98 -19.22 -44.59
C PHE A 360 -36.78 -19.78 -45.37
N ASP A 361 -36.96 -20.40 -46.54
CA ASP A 361 -35.87 -20.95 -47.36
C ASP A 361 -35.16 -19.87 -48.21
N SER A 362 -34.64 -18.83 -47.55
CA SER A 362 -33.88 -17.76 -48.19
C SER A 362 -32.78 -17.20 -47.28
N THR A 363 -31.92 -16.35 -47.84
CA THR A 363 -30.90 -15.62 -47.04
C THR A 363 -31.38 -14.21 -46.82
N ASP A 364 -31.62 -13.87 -45.56
CA ASP A 364 -32.10 -12.56 -45.16
C ASP A 364 -30.93 -11.66 -44.78
N THR A 365 -30.95 -10.43 -45.28
CA THR A 365 -30.02 -9.37 -44.89
C THR A 365 -30.82 -8.21 -44.33
N VAL A 366 -30.63 -7.91 -43.05
CA VAL A 366 -31.34 -6.85 -42.35
C VAL A 366 -30.34 -5.78 -41.94
N VAL A 367 -30.60 -4.54 -42.35
CA VAL A 367 -29.86 -3.37 -41.91
C VAL A 367 -30.78 -2.44 -41.13
N GLY A 368 -30.31 -1.95 -39.99
CA GLY A 368 -31.12 -1.16 -39.08
C GLY A 368 -30.40 0.08 -38.57
N LEU A 369 -31.15 1.15 -38.37
CA LEU A 369 -30.71 2.33 -37.61
C LEU A 369 -31.70 2.57 -36.47
N THR A 370 -31.21 2.59 -35.23
CA THR A 370 -32.03 2.86 -34.05
C THR A 370 -31.59 4.17 -33.39
N PHE A 371 -32.51 5.14 -33.31
CA PHE A 371 -32.27 6.43 -32.66
C PHE A 371 -33.11 6.57 -31.40
N THR A 372 -32.46 6.83 -30.26
CA THR A 372 -33.10 6.97 -28.95
C THR A 372 -32.56 8.20 -28.22
N VAL A 373 -33.46 9.12 -27.83
CA VAL A 373 -33.10 10.30 -27.03
C VAL A 373 -34.16 10.58 -25.95
N PRO A 374 -33.79 10.55 -24.65
CA PRO A 374 -34.69 11.08 -23.62
C PRO A 374 -34.72 12.60 -23.74
N LEU A 375 -35.90 13.23 -23.89
CA LEU A 375 -35.99 14.67 -24.13
C LEU A 375 -35.63 15.52 -22.89
N GLN A 376 -36.04 15.06 -21.70
CA GLN A 376 -35.85 15.82 -20.46
C GLN A 376 -34.42 15.74 -19.87
N ARG A 377 -33.71 14.61 -20.07
CA ARG A 377 -32.31 14.35 -19.65
C ARG A 377 -31.94 14.70 -18.19
N ARG A 378 -32.92 14.75 -17.28
CA ARG A 378 -32.69 15.19 -15.88
C ARG A 378 -31.68 14.30 -15.15
N GLU A 379 -31.77 12.98 -15.30
CA GLU A 379 -30.83 12.04 -14.69
C GLU A 379 -29.39 12.23 -15.21
N ALA A 380 -29.20 12.29 -16.54
CA ALA A 380 -27.89 12.48 -17.14
C ALA A 380 -27.26 13.83 -16.76
N ARG A 381 -28.06 14.91 -16.74
CA ARG A 381 -27.62 16.24 -16.28
C ARG A 381 -27.22 16.22 -14.80
N GLY A 382 -28.03 15.60 -13.93
CA GLY A 382 -27.72 15.49 -12.51
C GLY A 382 -26.43 14.70 -12.25
N ARG A 383 -26.23 13.58 -12.97
CA ARG A 383 -24.97 12.80 -12.88
C ARG A 383 -23.75 13.58 -13.37
N LEU A 384 -23.88 14.36 -14.45
CA LEU A 384 -22.78 15.21 -14.93
C LEU A 384 -22.44 16.31 -13.91
N GLN A 385 -23.44 17.03 -13.40
CA GLN A 385 -23.21 18.07 -12.39
C GLN A 385 -22.54 17.52 -11.13
N ARG A 386 -22.93 16.32 -10.70
CA ARG A 386 -22.27 15.60 -9.60
C ARG A 386 -20.81 15.30 -9.93
N ALA A 387 -20.53 14.71 -11.09
CA ALA A 387 -19.16 14.37 -11.50
C ALA A 387 -18.26 15.63 -11.62
N GLU A 388 -18.78 16.74 -12.13
CA GLU A 388 -18.07 18.01 -12.20
C GLU A 388 -17.80 18.61 -10.80
N ALA A 389 -18.71 18.41 -9.84
CA ALA A 389 -18.50 18.80 -8.45
C ALA A 389 -17.44 17.93 -7.76
N GLU A 390 -17.47 16.61 -7.97
CA GLU A 390 -16.46 15.66 -7.46
C GLU A 390 -15.05 15.99 -8.03
N LEU A 391 -14.97 16.40 -9.30
CA LEU A 391 -13.71 16.86 -9.90
C LEU A 391 -13.17 18.11 -9.19
N ARG A 392 -14.00 19.16 -9.03
CA ARG A 392 -13.61 20.39 -8.32
C ARG A 392 -13.20 20.12 -6.87
N GLU A 393 -13.91 19.22 -6.19
CA GLU A 393 -13.54 18.78 -4.83
C GLU A 393 -12.14 18.16 -4.82
N THR A 394 -11.85 17.27 -5.78
CA THR A 394 -10.55 16.60 -5.92
C THR A 394 -9.43 17.59 -6.20
N GLU A 395 -9.66 18.60 -7.05
CA GLU A 395 -8.72 19.69 -7.32
C GLU A 395 -8.40 20.51 -6.06
N LEU A 396 -9.42 20.86 -5.27
CA LEU A 396 -9.23 21.58 -4.00
C LEU A 396 -8.47 20.73 -2.99
N ARG A 397 -8.76 19.42 -2.93
CA ARG A 397 -8.08 18.48 -2.05
C ARG A 397 -6.60 18.33 -2.42
N GLN A 398 -6.28 18.24 -3.72
CA GLN A 398 -4.89 18.23 -4.19
C GLN A 398 -4.14 19.48 -3.75
N ARG A 399 -4.72 20.68 -3.92
CA ARG A 399 -4.09 21.95 -3.50
C ARG A 399 -3.80 21.94 -1.99
N ARG A 400 -4.79 21.59 -1.16
CA ARG A 400 -4.61 21.50 0.29
C ARG A 400 -3.50 20.54 0.69
N ILE A 401 -3.43 19.36 0.07
CA ILE A 401 -2.38 18.37 0.37
C ILE A 401 -1.01 18.83 -0.12
N ALA A 402 -0.93 19.49 -1.29
CA ALA A 402 0.31 20.09 -1.76
C ALA A 402 0.83 21.16 -0.79
N ASP A 403 -0.05 22.04 -0.27
CA ASP A 403 0.31 23.06 0.72
C ASP A 403 0.77 22.42 2.05
N GLN A 404 0.09 21.36 2.48
CA GLN A 404 0.46 20.59 3.68
C GLN A 404 1.84 19.94 3.54
N ILE A 405 2.10 19.25 2.42
CA ILE A 405 3.40 18.61 2.14
C ILE A 405 4.50 19.67 2.08
N THR A 406 4.26 20.80 1.42
CA THR A 406 5.24 21.90 1.32
C THR A 406 5.62 22.42 2.71
N THR A 407 4.62 22.61 3.58
CA THR A 407 4.83 23.04 4.97
C THR A 407 5.58 21.97 5.77
N GLU A 408 5.20 20.70 5.62
CA GLU A 408 5.80 19.58 6.34
C GLU A 408 7.27 19.38 5.99
N VAL A 409 7.61 19.37 4.69
CA VAL A 409 8.99 19.27 4.21
C VAL A 409 9.84 20.43 4.72
N SER A 410 9.30 21.66 4.68
CA SER A 410 10.02 22.84 5.21
C SER A 410 10.32 22.69 6.70
N ASN A 411 9.33 22.28 7.49
CA ASN A 411 9.52 22.02 8.93
C ASN A 411 10.53 20.90 9.20
N ILE A 412 10.56 19.85 8.39
CA ILE A 412 11.52 18.75 8.53
C ILE A 412 12.95 19.24 8.30
N ILE A 413 13.17 20.06 7.27
CA ILE A 413 14.48 20.66 6.99
C ILE A 413 14.93 21.59 8.12
N ASP A 414 14.04 22.46 8.59
CA ASP A 414 14.34 23.36 9.72
C ASP A 414 14.66 22.59 11.00
N ASN A 415 13.89 21.53 11.29
CA ASN A 415 14.12 20.66 12.43
C ASN A 415 15.45 19.90 12.33
N LEU A 416 15.81 19.39 11.16
CA LEU A 416 17.09 18.74 10.92
C LEU A 416 18.27 19.69 11.19
N SER A 417 18.22 20.89 10.59
CA SER A 417 19.25 21.91 10.78
C SER A 417 19.38 22.36 12.24
N ALA A 418 18.26 22.48 12.96
CA ALA A 418 18.27 22.83 14.38
C ALA A 418 18.82 21.67 15.23
N ALA A 419 18.38 20.44 14.98
CA ALA A 419 18.79 19.26 15.75
C ALA A 419 20.30 19.02 15.68
N LEU A 420 20.90 19.16 14.50
CA LEU A 420 22.36 19.01 14.33
C LEU A 420 23.14 20.10 15.07
N ARG A 421 22.72 21.36 14.97
CA ARG A 421 23.34 22.46 15.74
C ARG A 421 23.21 22.26 17.25
N ILE A 422 22.08 21.73 17.72
CA ILE A 422 21.88 21.42 19.15
C ILE A 422 22.80 20.27 19.59
N ALA A 423 23.01 19.25 18.75
CA ALA A 423 23.94 18.16 19.03
C ALA A 423 25.38 18.67 19.19
N ASP A 424 25.85 19.53 18.28
CA ASP A 424 27.19 20.15 18.36
C ASP A 424 27.38 20.95 19.66
N LEU A 425 26.37 21.73 20.06
CA LEU A 425 26.40 22.50 21.30
C LEU A 425 26.40 21.58 22.54
N ALA A 426 25.66 20.47 22.50
CA ALA A 426 25.62 19.52 23.60
C ALA A 426 26.97 18.80 23.76
N ASP A 427 27.69 18.51 22.67
CA ASP A 427 29.03 17.95 22.74
C ASP A 427 30.06 18.92 23.32
N ALA A 428 29.97 20.20 22.95
CA ALA A 428 30.77 21.24 23.57
C ALA A 428 30.48 21.36 25.08
N GLU A 429 29.21 21.23 25.48
CA GLU A 429 28.79 21.21 26.90
C GLU A 429 29.40 20.02 27.65
N VAL A 430 29.35 18.80 27.09
CA VAL A 430 29.96 17.60 27.67
C VAL A 430 31.47 17.80 27.88
N LYS A 431 32.18 18.32 26.88
CA LYS A 431 33.62 18.60 26.97
C LYS A 431 33.94 19.58 28.11
N GLN A 432 33.13 20.63 28.25
CA GLN A 432 33.31 21.62 29.32
C GLN A 432 32.97 21.04 30.69
N ALA A 433 31.88 20.27 30.81
CA ALA A 433 31.48 19.63 32.05
C ALA A 433 32.55 18.64 32.55
N ASN A 434 33.11 17.83 31.65
CA ASN A 434 34.21 16.91 31.97
C ASN A 434 35.46 17.65 32.43
N THR A 435 35.80 18.78 31.81
CA THR A 435 36.93 19.63 32.24
C THR A 435 36.71 20.14 33.67
N MET A 436 35.48 20.55 34.01
CA MET A 436 35.13 20.99 35.37
C MET A 436 35.21 19.85 36.40
N VAL A 437 34.78 18.63 36.04
CA VAL A 437 34.93 17.45 36.89
C VAL A 437 36.39 17.18 37.20
N GLN A 438 37.28 17.20 36.19
CA GLN A 438 38.70 16.95 36.40
C GLN A 438 39.38 18.03 37.26
N ALA A 439 39.00 19.31 37.05
CA ALA A 439 39.49 20.41 37.86
C ALA A 439 39.07 20.25 39.34
N GLU A 440 37.80 19.94 39.61
CA GLU A 440 37.29 19.81 40.98
C GLU A 440 37.83 18.54 41.66
N ARG A 441 37.96 17.42 40.94
CA ARG A 441 38.64 16.20 41.45
C ARG A 441 40.08 16.50 41.86
N THR A 442 40.79 17.30 41.08
CA THR A 442 42.18 17.70 41.39
C THR A 442 42.24 18.60 42.62
N ARG A 443 41.37 19.61 42.72
CA ARG A 443 41.28 20.49 43.90
C ARG A 443 40.94 19.73 45.18
N PHE A 444 39.99 18.81 45.09
CA PHE A 444 39.60 17.96 46.22
C PHE A 444 40.78 17.08 46.70
N ARG A 445 41.53 16.47 45.77
CA ARG A 445 42.74 15.67 46.10
C ARG A 445 43.82 16.50 46.79
N LEU A 446 43.93 17.79 46.46
CA LEU A 446 44.87 18.73 47.06
C LEU A 446 44.34 19.36 48.38
N GLY A 447 43.16 18.96 48.85
CA GLY A 447 42.54 19.48 50.08
C GLY A 447 41.93 20.87 49.95
N ALA A 448 41.86 21.43 48.74
CA ALA A 448 41.36 22.79 48.46
C ALA A 448 39.92 22.81 47.89
N GLY A 449 39.20 21.69 47.99
CA GLY A 449 37.84 21.52 47.47
C GLY A 449 36.95 20.73 48.42
N GLU A 450 35.63 20.83 48.22
CA GLU A 450 34.62 20.15 49.03
C GLU A 450 34.05 18.94 48.29
N PHE A 451 33.72 17.89 49.04
CA PHE A 451 33.16 16.65 48.50
C PHE A 451 31.85 16.87 47.73
N PHE A 452 30.97 17.69 48.29
CA PHE A 452 29.69 18.07 47.68
C PHE A 452 29.89 18.65 46.27
N LEU A 453 30.88 19.51 46.07
CA LEU A 453 31.18 20.11 44.76
C LEU A 453 31.63 19.06 43.74
N VAL A 454 32.44 18.08 44.13
CA VAL A 454 32.83 16.98 43.23
C VAL A 454 31.61 16.19 42.78
N ASN A 455 30.72 15.82 43.70
CA ASN A 455 29.48 15.10 43.38
C ASN A 455 28.60 15.90 42.43
N ALA A 456 28.38 17.20 42.73
CA ALA A 456 27.58 18.07 41.90
C ALA A 456 28.17 18.24 40.48
N ARG A 457 29.51 18.29 40.34
CA ARG A 457 30.15 18.35 39.02
C ARG A 457 30.02 17.03 38.24
N GLU A 458 30.15 15.89 38.91
CA GLU A 458 29.97 14.59 38.26
C GLU A 458 28.52 14.35 37.82
N GLU A 459 27.55 14.73 38.65
CA GLU A 459 26.13 14.70 38.26
C GLU A 459 25.86 15.63 37.08
N ALA A 460 26.41 16.85 37.11
CA ALA A 460 26.28 17.78 35.98
C ALA A 460 26.91 17.24 34.69
N ALA A 461 28.05 16.55 34.77
CA ALA A 461 28.68 15.92 33.61
C ALA A 461 27.86 14.74 33.06
N ALA A 462 27.33 13.87 33.93
CA ALA A 462 26.43 12.79 33.51
C ALA A 462 25.14 13.34 32.87
N ASN A 463 24.54 14.38 33.46
CA ASN A 463 23.38 15.05 32.88
C ASN A 463 23.70 15.67 31.51
N ALA A 464 24.88 16.27 31.34
CA ALA A 464 25.33 16.79 30.05
C ALA A 464 25.51 15.67 29.02
N GLN A 465 26.07 14.52 29.42
CA GLN A 465 26.23 13.35 28.54
C GLN A 465 24.87 12.79 28.08
N VAL A 466 23.92 12.61 28.99
CA VAL A 466 22.55 12.18 28.65
C VAL A 466 21.89 13.19 27.70
N LYS A 467 22.07 14.49 27.94
CA LYS A 467 21.56 15.54 27.06
C LYS A 467 22.19 15.48 25.66
N ALA A 468 23.49 15.22 25.55
CA ALA A 468 24.16 15.03 24.27
C ALA A 468 23.66 13.79 23.52
N ILE A 469 23.47 12.66 24.22
CA ILE A 469 22.87 11.44 23.65
C ILE A 469 21.49 11.75 23.07
N ARG A 470 20.63 12.47 23.81
CA ARG A 470 19.30 12.85 23.36
C ARG A 470 19.32 13.84 22.19
N ALA A 471 20.28 14.76 22.17
CA ALA A 471 20.45 15.69 21.06
C ALA A 471 20.89 14.97 19.77
N LYS A 472 21.82 14.00 19.88
CA LYS A 472 22.24 13.14 18.77
C LYS A 472 21.10 12.27 18.26
N LEU A 473 20.34 11.67 19.17
CA LEU A 473 19.09 10.98 18.84
C LEU A 473 18.15 11.89 18.06
N ALA A 474 17.92 13.12 18.51
CA ALA A 474 17.06 14.06 17.79
C ALA A 474 17.58 14.35 16.37
N GLY A 475 18.90 14.47 16.19
CA GLY A 475 19.55 14.56 14.87
C GLY A 475 19.24 13.36 13.99
N ARG A 476 19.45 12.13 14.49
CA ARG A 476 19.14 10.88 13.78
C ARG A 476 17.66 10.73 13.42
N LEU A 477 16.76 11.10 14.32
CA LEU A 477 15.32 11.08 14.05
C LEU A 477 14.92 12.11 12.99
N ALA A 478 15.56 13.28 12.99
CA ALA A 478 15.34 14.30 11.97
C ALA A 478 15.89 13.87 10.61
N GLU A 479 17.06 13.23 10.57
CA GLU A 479 17.64 12.63 9.36
C GLU A 479 16.72 11.54 8.78
N ALA A 480 16.23 10.62 9.62
CA ALA A 480 15.27 9.61 9.19
C ALA A 480 13.99 10.24 8.60
N SER A 481 13.50 11.32 9.20
CA SER A 481 12.32 12.04 8.71
C SER A 481 12.59 12.79 7.40
N TYR A 482 13.80 13.31 7.24
CA TYR A 482 14.25 13.93 6.01
C TYR A 482 14.35 12.91 4.87
N ASN A 483 14.98 11.76 5.12
CA ASN A 483 15.08 10.67 4.14
C ASN A 483 13.70 10.16 3.71
N ALA A 484 12.76 9.99 4.64
CA ALA A 484 11.38 9.64 4.33
C ALA A 484 10.66 10.72 3.51
N ALA A 485 10.79 12.00 3.89
CA ALA A 485 10.13 13.10 3.20
C ALA A 485 10.70 13.36 1.79
N THR A 486 11.98 13.03 1.58
CA THR A 486 12.68 13.17 0.29
C THR A 486 12.66 11.89 -0.56
N MET A 487 12.06 10.81 -0.05
CA MET A 487 12.05 9.49 -0.68
C MET A 487 13.47 8.99 -1.01
N ASN A 488 14.41 9.15 -0.09
CA ASN A 488 15.73 8.53 -0.19
C ASN A 488 15.60 7.01 0.03
N LEU A 489 15.32 6.26 -1.04
CA LEU A 489 15.01 4.83 -0.99
C LEU A 489 16.19 4.00 -0.47
N ASP A 490 17.41 4.35 -0.89
CA ASP A 490 18.65 3.70 -0.48
C ASP A 490 18.83 3.80 1.04
N ALA A 491 18.67 5.01 1.60
CA ALA A 491 18.77 5.24 3.04
C ALA A 491 17.64 4.57 3.85
N LEU A 492 16.56 4.15 3.20
CA LEU A 492 15.44 3.42 3.79
C LEU A 492 15.49 1.91 3.49
N GLY A 493 16.52 1.42 2.79
CA GLY A 493 16.69 0.01 2.46
C GLY A 493 15.59 -0.55 1.54
N LEU A 494 15.15 0.25 0.56
CA LEU A 494 14.06 -0.10 -0.38
C LEU A 494 14.51 -0.31 -1.84
N GLU A 495 15.81 -0.53 -2.10
CA GLU A 495 16.33 -0.89 -3.44
C GLU A 495 16.07 -2.35 -3.84
#